data_AF-A0A535LJR8-F1
#
_entry.id   AF-A0A535LJR8-F1
#
_cell.length_a   1.000
_cell.length_b   1.000
_cell.length_c   1.000
_cell.angle_alpha   90.00
_cell.angle_beta   90.00
_cell.angle_gamma   90.00
#
_symmetry.space_group_name_H-M   'P 1'
#
loop_
_entity.id
_entity.type
_entity.pdbx_description
1 polymer ?
#
loop_
_entity_poly.entity_id
_entity_poly.type
_entity_poly.pdbx_seq_one_letter_code
_entity_poly.pdbx_strand_id
1 'polypeptide(L)' 'MKQRSHLAREIVETIALTLIIFLVIRFAIQSYRVSGPSMLPGLQTDDYVLVNKIAYLFHAPERGDVIVFHYPLDTSED' A
#
# COMPACT_ATOMS: atom_id res chain seq x y z
N MET A 1 14.33 26.24 -32.31
CA MET A 1 13.06 25.84 -31.64
C MET A 1 12.88 24.32 -31.47
N LYS A 2 13.48 23.44 -32.28
CA LYS A 2 13.38 21.96 -32.17
C LYS A 2 13.89 21.34 -30.86
N GLN A 3 14.78 22.01 -30.11
CA GLN A 3 15.34 21.45 -28.88
C GLN A 3 14.37 21.51 -27.70
N ARG A 4 13.45 22.49 -27.67
CA ARG A 4 12.45 22.64 -26.59
C ARG A 4 11.40 21.53 -26.60
N SER A 5 11.05 20.98 -27.77
CA SER A 5 10.09 19.87 -27.88
C SER A 5 10.67 18.54 -27.41
N HIS A 6 11.98 18.34 -27.55
CA HIS A 6 12.65 17.13 -27.03
C HIS A 6 12.64 17.14 -25.50
N LEU A 7 13.05 18.26 -24.90
CA LEU A 7 13.05 18.44 -23.44
C LEU A 7 11.63 18.32 -22.84
N ALA A 8 10.62 18.91 -23.50
CA ALA A 8 9.24 18.78 -23.05
C ALA A 8 8.75 17.32 -23.07
N ARG A 9 9.11 16.55 -24.10
CA ARG A 9 8.75 15.13 -24.19
C ARG A 9 9.41 14.30 -23.08
N GLU A 10 10.71 14.51 -22.86
CA GLU A 10 11.46 13.81 -21.80
C GLU A 10 10.91 14.12 -20.40
N ILE A 11 10.55 15.38 -20.14
CA ILE A 11 9.94 15.78 -18.86
C ILE A 11 8.59 15.11 -18.68
N VAL A 12 7.73 15.14 -19.71
CA VAL A 12 6.40 14.51 -19.65
C VAL A 12 6.53 13.00 -19.46
N GLU A 13 7.43 12.34 -20.18
CA GLU A 13 7.68 10.90 -20.05
C GLU A 13 8.17 10.54 -18.64
N THR A 14 9.10 11.32 -18.09
CA THR A 14 9.60 11.14 -16.73
C THR A 14 8.49 11.33 -15.68
N ILE A 15 7.70 12.39 -15.82
CA ILE A 15 6.58 12.67 -14.91
C ILE A 15 5.53 11.56 -15.00
N ALA A 16 5.20 11.11 -16.21
CA ALA A 16 4.23 10.04 -16.42
C ALA A 16 4.71 8.73 -15.78
N LEU A 17 5.97 8.34 -16.01
CA LEU A 17 6.56 7.14 -15.42
C LEU A 17 6.55 7.21 -13.88
N THR A 18 7.00 8.34 -13.31
CA THR A 18 7.01 8.55 -11.85
C THR A 18 5.60 8.50 -11.27
N LEU A 19 4.61 9.11 -11.93
CA LEU A 19 3.21 9.05 -11.49
C LEU A 19 2.66 7.63 -11.50
N ILE A 20 2.96 6.86 -12.55
CA ILE A 20 2.54 5.45 -12.65
C ILE A 20 3.14 4.65 -11.50
N ILE A 21 4.45 4.76 -11.28
CA ILE A 21 5.14 4.06 -10.19
C ILE A 21 4.56 4.46 -8.83
N PHE A 22 4.36 5.75 -8.62
CA PHE A 22 3.77 6.28 -7.38
C PHE A 22 2.38 5.70 -7.11
N LEU A 23 1.50 5.69 -8.12
CA LEU A 23 0.15 5.13 -7.97
C LEU A 23 0.21 3.63 -7.66
N VAL A 24 1.04 2.87 -8.38
CA VAL A 24 1.20 1.43 -8.13
C VAL A 24 1.62 1.18 -6.68
N ILE A 25 2.64 1.87 -6.17
CA ILE A 25 3.09 1.71 -4.78
C ILE A 25 1.99 2.12 -3.79
N ARG A 26 1.32 3.25 -4.04
CA ARG A 26 0.26 3.79 -3.17
C ARG A 26 -0.93 2.84 -3.01
N PHE A 27 -1.28 2.11 -4.07
CA PHE A 27 -2.37 1.12 -4.04
C PHE A 27 -1.90 -0.26 -3.59
N ALA A 28 -0.62 -0.60 -3.81
CA ALA A 28 -0.07 -1.90 -3.45
C ALA A 28 0.18 -2.05 -1.95
N ILE A 29 0.68 -1.00 -1.31
CA ILE A 29 1.20 -1.05 0.06
C ILE A 29 0.47 -0.02 0.91
N GLN A 30 -0.02 -0.46 2.07
CA GLN A 30 -0.60 0.43 3.08
C GLN A 30 0.04 0.21 4.44
N SER A 31 0.36 1.30 5.13
CA SER A 31 0.88 1.25 6.49
C SER A 31 -0.27 1.30 7.49
N TYR A 32 -0.24 0.41 8.47
CA TYR A 32 -1.16 0.40 9.61
C TYR A 32 -0.40 0.43 10.92
N ARG A 33 -1.01 1.00 11.95
CA ARG A 33 -0.51 0.98 13.32
C ARG A 33 -1.31 -0.02 14.14
N VAL A 34 -0.62 -0.96 14.78
CA VAL A 34 -1.26 -1.96 15.62
C VAL A 34 -1.79 -1.30 16.90
N SER A 35 -3.09 -1.43 17.13
CA SER A 35 -3.76 -0.88 18.31
C SER A 35 -4.18 -1.99 19.27
N GLY A 36 -3.64 -1.96 20.49
CA GLY A 36 -3.95 -2.92 21.55
C GLY A 36 -3.03 -4.15 21.61
N PRO A 37 -3.22 -5.02 22.63
CA PRO A 37 -2.31 -6.13 22.94
C PRO A 37 -2.70 -7.48 22.32
N SER A 38 -3.74 -7.54 21.49
CA SER A 38 -4.33 -8.80 20.99
C SER A 38 -3.40 -9.63 20.10
N MET A 39 -2.39 -9.00 19.51
CA MET A 39 -1.44 -9.62 18.59
C MET A 39 -0.11 -10.00 19.26
N LEU A 40 -0.01 -9.87 20.60
CA LEU A 40 1.17 -10.30 21.34
C LEU A 40 1.31 -11.83 21.34
N PRO A 41 2.55 -12.37 21.32
CA PRO A 41 3.83 -11.65 21.31
C PRO A 41 4.32 -11.26 19.90
N GLY A 42 3.58 -11.60 18.84
CA GLY A 42 4.04 -11.42 17.46
C GLY A 42 4.17 -9.97 17.01
N LEU A 43 3.18 -9.13 17.38
CA LEU A 43 3.19 -7.69 17.11
C LEU A 43 2.89 -6.94 18.39
N GLN A 44 3.67 -5.90 18.66
CA GLN A 44 3.52 -5.05 19.84
C GLN A 44 2.55 -3.90 19.54
N THR A 45 1.98 -3.34 20.60
CA THR A 45 1.18 -2.13 20.49
C THR A 45 2.04 -0.98 19.96
N ASP A 46 1.47 -0.18 19.06
CA ASP A 46 2.13 0.93 18.34
C ASP A 46 3.15 0.52 17.26
N ASP A 47 3.30 -0.77 16.97
CA ASP A 47 4.08 -1.21 15.82
C ASP A 47 3.44 -0.74 14.51
N TYR A 48 4.27 -0.29 13.56
CA TYR A 48 3.87 0.03 12.20
C TYR A 48 4.15 -1.15 11.28
N VAL A 49 3.11 -1.65 10.64
CA VAL A 49 3.20 -2.76 9.67
C VAL A 49 2.89 -2.26 8.27
N LEU A 50 3.58 -2.83 7.28
CA LEU A 50 3.30 -2.60 5.86
C LEU A 50 2.50 -3.79 5.32
N VAL A 51 1.28 -3.52 4.87
CA VAL A 51 0.35 -4.52 4.36
C VAL A 51 0.40 -4.53 2.84
N ASN A 52 0.60 -5.72 2.27
CA ASN A 52 0.49 -5.97 0.83
C ASN A 52 -0.97 -6.20 0.46
N LYS A 53 -1.62 -5.18 -0.12
CA LYS A 53 -3.02 -5.26 -0.56
C LYS A 53 -3.21 -6.11 -1.82
N ILE A 54 -2.13 -6.35 -2.58
CA ILE A 54 -2.17 -7.11 -3.84
C ILE A 54 -2.18 -8.61 -3.60
N ALA A 55 -1.62 -9.09 -2.49
CA ALA A 55 -1.57 -10.51 -2.17
C ALA A 55 -2.96 -11.17 -2.31
N TYR A 56 -3.97 -10.60 -1.65
CA TYR A 56 -5.31 -11.21 -1.61
C TYR A 56 -6.20 -10.90 -2.82
N LEU A 57 -5.68 -10.25 -3.86
CA LEU A 57 -6.37 -10.14 -5.16
C LEU A 57 -6.26 -11.42 -5.99
N PHE A 58 -5.20 -12.21 -5.79
CA PHE A 58 -4.89 -13.39 -6.61
C PHE A 58 -5.05 -14.72 -5.87
N HIS A 59 -5.00 -14.70 -4.54
CA HIS A 59 -5.15 -15.89 -3.71
C HIS A 59 -5.95 -15.57 -2.43
N ALA A 60 -6.72 -16.54 -1.97
CA ALA A 60 -7.43 -16.44 -0.70
C ALA A 60 -6.44 -16.47 0.48
N PRO A 61 -6.78 -15.89 1.63
CA PRO A 61 -5.94 -16.00 2.82
C PRO A 61 -5.79 -17.44 3.29
N GLU A 62 -4.58 -17.81 3.69
CA GLU A 62 -4.22 -19.15 4.14
C GLU A 62 -3.99 -19.20 5.66
N ARG A 63 -3.92 -20.42 6.21
CA ARG A 63 -3.66 -20.59 7.64
C ARG A 63 -2.26 -20.13 7.97
N GLY A 64 -2.16 -19.19 8.92
CA GLY A 64 -0.90 -18.58 9.33
C GLY A 64 -0.73 -17.15 8.83
N ASP A 65 -1.58 -16.70 7.90
CA ASP A 65 -1.57 -15.31 7.44
C ASP A 65 -2.06 -14.35 8.52
N VAL A 66 -1.37 -13.21 8.64
CA VAL A 66 -1.84 -12.05 9.39
C VAL A 66 -2.53 -11.13 8.39
N ILE A 67 -3.83 -10.91 8.60
CA ILE A 67 -4.68 -10.13 7.69
C ILE A 67 -5.24 -8.89 8.39
N VAL A 68 -5.45 -7.84 7.61
CA VAL A 68 -6.23 -6.67 8.02
C VAL A 68 -7.60 -6.76 7.35
N PHE A 69 -8.66 -6.54 8.11
CA PHE A 69 -10.05 -6.61 7.66
C PHE A 69 -10.86 -5.52 8.35
N HIS A 70 -11.87 -5.00 7.65
CA HIS A 70 -12.78 -3.99 8.21
C HIS A 70 -13.57 -4.58 9.37
N TYR A 71 -13.68 -3.84 10.47
CA TYR A 71 -14.39 -4.32 11.64
C TYR A 71 -15.90 -4.48 11.34
N PRO A 72 -16.50 -5.67 11.59
CA PRO A 72 -17.85 -5.98 11.11
C PRO A 72 -18.99 -5.20 11.80
N LEU A 73 -18.75 -4.62 12.98
CA LEU A 73 -19.76 -3.82 13.69
C LEU A 73 -19.64 -2.32 13.39
N ASP A 74 -18.47 -1.86 12.93
CA ASP A 74 -18.25 -0.47 12.54
C ASP A 74 -17.12 -0.39 11.49
N THR A 75 -17.46 -0.07 10.25
CA THR A 75 -16.52 -0.04 9.13
C THR A 75 -15.72 1.26 9.04
N SER A 76 -15.86 2.19 9.99
CA SER A 76 -14.94 3.33 10.07
C SER A 76 -13.64 3.01 10.80
N GLU A 77 -13.59 1.86 11.50
CA GLU A 77 -12.41 1.39 12.22
C GLU A 77 -11.72 0.28 11.40
N ASP A 78 -10.50 0.59 10.95
CA ASP A 78 -9.59 -0.30 10.20
C ASP A 78 -8.30 -0.59 10.98
#